data_AF-A0AA35Z3I7-F1
#
_entry.id   AF-A0AA35Z3I7-F1
#
_cell.length_a   1.000
_cell.length_b   1.000
_cell.length_c   1.000
_cell.angle_alpha   90.00
_cell.angle_beta   90.00
_cell.angle_gamma   90.00
#
_symmetry.space_group_name_H-M   'P 1'
#
loop_
_entity.id
_entity.type
_entity.pdbx_description
1 polymer ?
#
loop_
_entity_poly.entity_id
_entity_poly.type
_entity_poly.pdbx_seq_one_letter_code
_entity_poly.pdbx_strand_id
1 'polypeptide(L)'
;MTPMNPLQTSQDLNVLVVMESKLFVPFSCILFLSSFMLPVLSRVHDPHLRPNGLSGNNTKPSPFGFLKAMQGCRKGDTQKGIRDLKLYLARFGYLNYQKNPNVTDLEEDHFDEELEVAIKSYQVFYHLNATGTLDGPTVSQMAMPRCGCPDKVTHKHTDHNSLHTVSHYQFLPGTPKWNRGQLTYGFGPSFPTQFMPAVDRAFGKWATASSGYFTFSRAGSYEGADLKISFERGDHGDGYPFNGSGEVLAHAFPPPDGRFHYDADENWVIGAVQGAFDVESLALHEIGHLLGLGHSQFQDAIMWSTFDSGVTKGLSPDDIQGLDTLYGI
;
A
#
# COMPACT_ATOMS: atom_id res chain seq x y z
N MET A 1 -60.65 -6.26 45.78
CA MET A 1 -60.68 -5.89 47.21
C MET A 1 -59.23 -5.89 47.70
N THR A 2 -58.41 -4.90 47.32
CA THR A 2 -58.07 -3.64 48.03
C THR A 2 -57.43 -3.83 49.42
N PRO A 3 -56.44 -3.01 49.84
CA PRO A 3 -56.10 -1.68 49.30
C PRO A 3 -54.62 -1.38 49.02
N MET A 4 -54.44 -0.28 48.27
CA MET A 4 -53.21 0.50 48.10
C MET A 4 -52.98 1.48 49.26
N ASN A 5 -51.70 1.84 49.47
CA ASN A 5 -51.11 3.15 49.87
C ASN A 5 -51.50 3.76 51.25
N PRO A 6 -50.67 4.62 51.91
CA PRO A 6 -50.02 5.78 51.23
C PRO A 6 -48.74 6.42 51.84
N LEU A 7 -48.21 7.47 51.14
CA LEU A 7 -47.64 8.77 51.64
C LEU A 7 -46.43 8.73 52.62
N GLN A 8 -45.43 9.63 52.68
CA GLN A 8 -45.01 10.88 52.00
C GLN A 8 -43.72 11.39 52.71
N THR A 9 -42.92 12.21 52.02
CA THR A 9 -42.02 13.30 52.54
C THR A 9 -40.82 13.01 53.46
N SER A 10 -39.62 13.42 53.02
CA SER A 10 -38.95 14.62 53.57
C SER A 10 -37.75 15.05 52.69
N GLN A 11 -37.75 16.33 52.31
CA GLN A 11 -36.59 17.08 51.83
C GLN A 11 -35.68 17.45 53.02
N ASP A 12 -34.39 17.67 52.76
CA ASP A 12 -33.50 18.63 53.43
C ASP A 12 -32.24 18.75 52.56
N LEU A 13 -32.19 19.69 51.61
CA LEU A 13 -31.45 20.96 51.70
C LEU A 13 -30.31 20.98 52.75
N ASN A 14 -29.07 21.10 52.26
CA ASN A 14 -28.11 22.01 52.88
C ASN A 14 -27.29 22.76 51.82
N VAL A 15 -27.22 24.05 52.06
CA VAL A 15 -26.81 25.14 51.18
C VAL A 15 -25.39 25.57 51.60
N LEU A 16 -24.48 25.62 50.61
CA LEU A 16 -23.56 26.72 50.28
C LEU A 16 -22.59 27.27 51.36
N VAL A 17 -21.28 27.18 51.11
CA VAL A 17 -20.34 28.30 51.35
C VAL A 17 -19.31 28.39 50.21
N VAL A 18 -19.29 29.57 49.59
CA VAL A 18 -18.36 30.10 48.59
C VAL A 18 -17.08 30.60 49.29
N MET A 19 -15.89 30.37 48.71
CA MET A 19 -14.74 31.27 48.88
C MET A 19 -13.92 31.36 47.59
N GLU A 20 -14.08 32.48 46.88
CA GLU A 20 -13.06 33.05 45.99
C GLU A 20 -11.94 33.68 46.84
N SER A 21 -10.70 33.64 46.35
CA SER A 21 -9.72 34.67 46.68
C SER A 21 -8.85 35.01 45.46
N LYS A 22 -9.07 36.21 44.94
CA LYS A 22 -8.19 36.94 44.04
C LYS A 22 -7.03 37.50 44.87
N LEU A 23 -5.81 37.55 44.30
CA LEU A 23 -4.79 38.49 44.76
C LEU A 23 -4.19 39.26 43.57
N PHE A 24 -4.05 40.56 43.80
CA PHE A 24 -3.85 41.65 42.85
C PHE A 24 -2.37 42.07 42.81
N VAL A 25 -1.98 42.65 41.68
CA VAL A 25 -0.64 43.15 41.27
C VAL A 25 -0.24 44.41 42.05
N PRO A 26 1.05 44.82 42.02
CA PRO A 26 1.26 46.20 41.56
C PRO A 26 2.42 46.39 40.54
N PHE A 27 2.16 47.41 39.73
CA PHE A 27 2.95 48.08 38.68
C PHE A 27 4.34 48.57 39.13
N SER A 28 5.30 48.64 38.19
CA SER A 28 5.92 49.90 37.70
C SER A 28 6.94 49.58 36.59
N CYS A 29 6.76 49.93 35.31
CA CYS A 29 6.88 51.23 34.61
C CYS A 29 8.32 51.60 34.18
N ILE A 30 8.43 52.07 32.91
CA ILE A 30 9.47 52.91 32.25
C ILE A 30 10.82 52.19 31.93
N LEU A 31 11.45 52.20 30.73
CA LEU A 31 11.66 53.23 29.70
C LEU A 31 11.99 52.61 28.32
N PHE A 32 11.46 53.25 27.26
CA PHE A 32 12.01 53.23 25.91
C PHE A 32 13.40 53.89 25.90
N LEU A 33 14.38 53.29 25.20
CA LEU A 33 15.50 54.02 24.61
C LEU A 33 15.95 53.27 23.35
N SER A 34 15.51 53.80 22.21
CA SER A 34 16.12 53.57 20.91
C SER A 34 17.47 54.31 20.85
N SER A 35 18.55 53.60 20.56
CA SER A 35 19.79 54.22 20.08
C SER A 35 20.33 53.45 18.88
N PHE A 36 20.24 54.14 17.75
CA PHE A 36 21.05 53.96 16.56
C PHE A 36 22.52 53.68 16.93
N MET A 37 23.08 52.59 16.42
CA MET A 37 24.46 52.55 15.94
C MET A 37 24.55 51.55 14.77
N LEU A 38 24.76 52.09 13.57
CA LEU A 38 25.21 51.39 12.36
C LEU A 38 26.77 51.33 12.34
N PRO A 39 27.40 50.59 11.42
CA PRO A 39 28.33 49.52 11.77
C PRO A 39 29.81 49.90 11.53
N VAL A 40 30.73 49.22 12.21
CA VAL A 40 32.13 49.18 11.78
C VAL A 40 32.38 47.88 11.02
N LEU A 41 32.60 48.06 9.73
CA LEU A 41 33.10 47.11 8.75
C LEU A 41 34.49 46.60 9.13
N SER A 42 34.67 45.28 9.13
CA SER A 42 35.94 44.66 8.76
C SER A 42 35.70 43.84 7.50
N ARG A 43 36.25 44.36 6.41
CA ARG A 43 36.26 43.80 5.06
C ARG A 43 36.97 42.45 5.04
N VAL A 44 36.31 41.42 4.53
CA VAL A 44 36.99 40.45 3.66
C VAL A 44 36.41 40.64 2.26
N HIS A 45 37.31 40.91 1.32
CA HIS A 45 37.02 41.19 -0.07
C HIS A 45 36.28 40.01 -0.72
N ASP A 46 35.11 40.32 -1.26
CA ASP A 46 34.52 39.62 -2.39
C ASP A 46 34.85 40.45 -3.64
N PRO A 47 35.47 39.84 -4.66
CA PRO A 47 35.16 40.25 -6.01
C PRO A 47 35.06 39.02 -6.92
N HIS A 48 33.84 38.58 -7.23
CA HIS A 48 33.27 38.63 -8.58
C HIS A 48 32.23 37.53 -8.81
N LEU A 49 30.99 37.95 -9.07
CA LEU A 49 29.98 37.21 -9.81
C LEU A 49 30.54 36.67 -11.14
N ARG A 50 30.39 35.36 -11.39
CA ARG A 50 29.51 34.78 -12.44
C ARG A 50 29.51 33.22 -12.41
N PRO A 51 28.51 32.57 -13.01
CA PRO A 51 27.90 31.32 -12.55
C PRO A 51 28.38 30.07 -13.30
N ASN A 52 28.29 28.89 -12.65
CA ASN A 52 27.83 27.60 -13.20
C ASN A 52 28.32 26.40 -12.36
N GLY A 53 27.50 25.35 -12.28
CA GLY A 53 27.91 24.02 -11.80
C GLY A 53 26.90 23.43 -10.80
N LEU A 54 25.72 23.02 -11.25
CA LEU A 54 25.37 21.62 -11.52
C LEU A 54 25.02 20.80 -10.28
N SER A 55 23.70 20.67 -10.08
CA SER A 55 23.00 19.39 -9.92
C SER A 55 23.70 18.31 -9.08
N GLY A 56 23.46 18.32 -7.77
CA GLY A 56 23.62 17.16 -6.91
C GLY A 56 22.25 16.54 -6.61
N ASN A 57 21.71 15.74 -7.54
CA ASN A 57 20.57 14.87 -7.24
C ASN A 57 21.06 13.79 -6.27
N ASN A 58 20.69 13.88 -5.00
CA ASN A 58 20.89 12.83 -4.02
C ASN A 58 19.75 11.80 -4.15
N THR A 59 19.56 11.26 -5.35
CA THR A 59 18.60 10.18 -5.61
C THR A 59 19.22 8.88 -5.13
N LYS A 60 18.67 8.28 -4.06
CA LYS A 60 18.91 6.87 -3.76
C LYS A 60 18.71 6.08 -5.08
N PRO A 61 19.61 5.16 -5.44
CA PRO A 61 19.43 4.36 -6.65
C PRO A 61 18.09 3.64 -6.55
N SER A 62 17.27 3.73 -7.61
CA SER A 62 16.00 2.99 -7.68
C SER A 62 16.28 1.51 -7.40
N PRO A 63 15.48 0.84 -6.55
CA PRO A 63 15.62 -0.60 -6.30
C PRO A 63 15.64 -1.43 -7.61
N PHE A 64 14.97 -0.94 -8.66
CA PHE A 64 14.92 -1.54 -9.99
C PHE A 64 15.95 -1.02 -10.99
N GLY A 65 16.94 -0.24 -10.55
CA GLY A 65 18.02 0.25 -11.40
C GLY A 65 18.77 -0.87 -12.15
N PHE A 66 18.79 -2.08 -11.58
CA PHE A 66 19.38 -3.27 -12.21
C PHE A 66 18.63 -3.72 -13.48
N LEU A 67 17.30 -3.55 -13.55
CA LEU A 67 16.50 -3.94 -14.73
C LEU A 67 16.90 -3.16 -15.97
N LYS A 68 17.22 -1.86 -15.81
CA LYS A 68 17.67 -1.02 -16.93
C LYS A 68 18.98 -1.50 -17.54
N ALA A 69 19.90 -2.03 -16.72
CA ALA A 69 21.16 -2.59 -17.20
C ALA A 69 20.96 -3.88 -18.01
N MET A 70 19.83 -4.56 -17.84
CA MET A 70 19.49 -5.82 -18.51
C MET A 70 18.51 -5.63 -19.68
N GLN A 71 18.18 -4.39 -20.06
CA GLN A 71 17.26 -4.16 -21.15
C GLN A 71 17.79 -4.78 -22.45
N GLY A 72 17.00 -5.67 -23.04
CA GLY A 72 17.35 -6.44 -24.24
C GLY A 72 17.89 -7.85 -23.98
N CYS A 73 18.10 -8.24 -22.71
CA CYS A 73 18.45 -9.61 -22.34
C CYS A 73 17.39 -10.60 -22.83
N ARG A 74 17.85 -11.74 -23.34
CA ARG A 74 17.00 -12.82 -23.88
C ARG A 74 17.63 -14.19 -23.60
N LYS A 75 16.88 -15.25 -23.91
CA LYS A 75 17.33 -16.64 -23.74
C LYS A 75 18.71 -16.87 -24.35
N GLY A 76 19.58 -17.50 -23.56
CA GLY A 76 20.98 -17.79 -23.92
C GLY A 76 21.98 -16.75 -23.42
N ASP A 77 21.54 -15.57 -22.99
CA ASP A 77 22.42 -14.56 -22.41
C ASP A 77 22.85 -14.96 -20.98
N THR A 78 24.05 -14.55 -20.58
CA THR A 78 24.54 -14.64 -19.20
C THR A 78 25.04 -13.27 -18.77
N GLN A 79 24.39 -12.69 -17.76
CA GLN A 79 24.62 -11.31 -17.32
C GLN A 79 24.25 -11.15 -15.85
N LYS A 80 25.11 -10.42 -15.13
CA LYS A 80 24.88 -10.07 -13.72
C LYS A 80 23.51 -9.38 -13.52
N GLY A 81 22.70 -9.91 -12.61
CA GLY A 81 21.39 -9.40 -12.24
C GLY A 81 20.23 -10.24 -12.79
N ILE A 82 20.50 -11.20 -13.68
CA ILE A 82 19.48 -12.16 -14.15
C ILE A 82 18.94 -12.97 -12.97
N ARG A 83 19.80 -13.31 -12.01
CA ARG A 83 19.39 -13.94 -10.74
C ARG A 83 18.31 -13.13 -10.02
N ASP A 84 18.51 -11.81 -9.92
CA ASP A 84 17.56 -10.91 -9.24
C ASP A 84 16.25 -10.76 -10.04
N LEU A 85 16.31 -10.81 -11.37
CA LEU A 85 15.12 -10.88 -12.23
C LEU A 85 14.33 -12.18 -12.03
N LYS A 86 15.01 -13.32 -11.89
CA LYS A 86 14.37 -14.60 -11.58
C LYS A 86 13.66 -14.53 -10.22
N LEU A 87 14.31 -13.95 -9.21
CA LEU A 87 13.70 -13.75 -7.89
C LEU A 87 12.49 -12.80 -7.93
N TYR A 88 12.56 -11.72 -8.70
CA TYR A 88 11.42 -10.82 -8.93
C TYR A 88 10.22 -11.56 -9.54
N LEU A 89 10.44 -12.29 -10.64
CA LEU A 89 9.38 -13.04 -11.30
C LEU A 89 8.85 -14.18 -10.42
N ALA A 90 9.69 -14.78 -9.58
CA ALA A 90 9.26 -15.78 -8.60
C ALA A 90 8.39 -15.16 -7.51
N ARG A 91 8.78 -13.99 -6.96
CA ARG A 91 8.01 -13.24 -5.96
C ARG A 91 6.59 -12.94 -6.45
N PHE A 92 6.45 -12.53 -7.71
CA PHE A 92 5.15 -12.22 -8.30
C PHE A 92 4.45 -13.42 -8.96
N GLY A 93 5.03 -14.62 -8.80
CA GLY A 93 4.42 -15.90 -9.15
C GLY A 93 4.40 -16.26 -10.62
N TYR A 94 5.32 -15.70 -11.41
CA TYR A 94 5.57 -16.06 -12.80
C TYR A 94 6.58 -17.20 -12.96
N LEU A 95 7.38 -17.46 -11.93
CA LEU A 95 8.50 -18.40 -11.99
C LEU A 95 8.54 -19.29 -10.74
N ASN A 96 8.71 -20.59 -10.93
CA ASN A 96 8.82 -21.54 -9.82
C ASN A 96 9.72 -22.72 -10.21
N TYR A 97 10.99 -22.67 -9.81
CA TYR A 97 11.97 -23.71 -10.11
C TYR A 97 11.86 -24.94 -9.20
N GLN A 98 11.14 -24.87 -8.06
CA GLN A 98 11.03 -26.01 -7.14
C GLN A 98 10.32 -27.23 -7.75
N LYS A 99 9.66 -27.08 -8.89
CA LYS A 99 8.92 -28.15 -9.58
C LYS A 99 9.61 -28.74 -10.81
N ASN A 100 10.72 -28.17 -11.28
CA ASN A 100 11.41 -28.69 -12.46
C ASN A 100 12.77 -29.32 -12.07
N PRO A 101 12.88 -30.65 -11.98
CA PRO A 101 14.14 -31.32 -11.63
C PRO A 101 15.24 -31.16 -12.70
N ASN A 102 14.92 -30.64 -13.89
CA ASN A 102 15.87 -30.40 -14.96
C ASN A 102 16.47 -28.98 -14.94
N VAL A 103 16.06 -28.11 -14.01
CA VAL A 103 16.57 -26.73 -13.98
C VAL A 103 17.58 -26.54 -12.86
N THR A 104 18.79 -26.24 -13.29
CA THR A 104 19.92 -25.88 -12.46
C THR A 104 19.81 -24.40 -12.09
N ASP A 105 19.28 -24.21 -10.89
CA ASP A 105 19.58 -23.13 -9.95
C ASP A 105 19.01 -21.72 -10.21
N LEU A 106 18.17 -21.28 -9.26
CA LEU A 106 17.70 -19.89 -9.11
C LEU A 106 18.87 -18.91 -8.94
N GLU A 107 20.02 -19.42 -8.49
CA GLU A 107 21.19 -18.63 -8.12
C GLU A 107 22.09 -18.27 -9.32
N GLU A 108 21.82 -18.78 -10.52
CA GLU A 108 22.62 -18.50 -11.71
C GLU A 108 22.13 -17.27 -12.50
N ASP A 109 23.08 -16.45 -12.96
CA ASP A 109 22.88 -15.29 -13.83
C ASP A 109 22.68 -15.66 -15.32
N HIS A 110 22.12 -16.84 -15.59
CA HIS A 110 21.84 -17.34 -16.94
C HIS A 110 20.36 -17.21 -17.31
N PHE A 111 20.09 -16.68 -18.49
CA PHE A 111 18.73 -16.54 -19.04
C PHE A 111 18.29 -17.84 -19.69
N ASP A 112 17.62 -18.68 -18.89
CA ASP A 112 17.12 -20.00 -19.30
C ASP A 112 15.74 -19.94 -19.99
N GLU A 113 15.26 -21.12 -20.42
CA GLU A 113 13.98 -21.27 -21.10
C GLU A 113 12.80 -20.95 -20.16
N GLU A 114 12.90 -21.33 -18.89
CA GLU A 114 11.89 -21.04 -17.87
C GLU A 114 11.73 -19.53 -17.65
N LEU A 115 12.82 -18.77 -17.63
CA LEU A 115 12.79 -17.31 -17.52
C LEU A 115 12.15 -16.68 -18.76
N GLU A 116 12.44 -17.18 -19.96
CA GLU A 116 11.77 -16.73 -21.20
C GLU A 116 10.25 -16.93 -21.11
N VAL A 117 9.80 -18.09 -20.64
CA VAL A 117 8.38 -18.41 -20.46
C VAL A 117 7.74 -17.51 -19.38
N ALA A 118 8.43 -17.29 -18.26
CA ALA A 118 7.97 -16.41 -17.20
C ALA A 118 7.80 -14.96 -17.68
N ILE A 119 8.76 -14.45 -18.46
CA ILE A 119 8.67 -13.10 -19.05
C ILE A 119 7.51 -13.01 -20.04
N LYS A 120 7.29 -14.01 -20.90
CA LYS A 120 6.10 -14.04 -21.77
C LYS A 120 4.81 -13.99 -20.95
N SER A 121 4.74 -14.77 -19.87
CA SER A 121 3.58 -14.80 -18.98
C SER A 121 3.33 -13.44 -18.28
N TYR A 122 4.41 -12.75 -17.89
CA TYR A 122 4.37 -11.39 -17.36
C TYR A 122 3.86 -10.40 -18.41
N GLN A 123 4.47 -10.41 -19.60
CA GLN A 123 4.08 -9.53 -20.71
C GLN A 123 2.59 -9.68 -21.06
N VAL A 124 2.09 -10.92 -21.15
CA VAL A 124 0.65 -11.18 -21.39
C VAL A 124 -0.23 -10.62 -20.27
N PHE A 125 0.18 -10.74 -19.00
CA PHE A 125 -0.59 -10.19 -17.89
C PHE A 125 -0.74 -8.67 -17.96
N TYR A 126 0.34 -7.99 -18.36
CA TYR A 126 0.39 -6.54 -18.49
C TYR A 126 0.02 -6.01 -19.89
N HIS A 127 -0.56 -6.86 -20.75
CA HIS A 127 -0.94 -6.52 -22.14
C HIS A 127 0.20 -5.97 -23.00
N LEU A 128 1.43 -6.41 -22.72
CA LEU A 128 2.60 -6.16 -23.54
C LEU A 128 2.73 -7.22 -24.63
N ASN A 129 3.53 -6.93 -25.66
CA ASN A 129 3.89 -7.93 -26.66
C ASN A 129 4.68 -9.07 -25.98
N ALA A 130 4.23 -10.30 -26.13
CA ALA A 130 4.82 -11.48 -25.51
C ALA A 130 6.12 -11.94 -26.22
N THR A 131 7.15 -11.09 -26.20
CA THR A 131 8.44 -11.30 -26.86
C THR A 131 9.31 -12.32 -26.12
N GLY A 132 9.14 -12.51 -24.81
CA GLY A 132 10.03 -13.30 -23.96
C GLY A 132 11.42 -12.68 -23.75
N THR A 133 11.60 -11.45 -24.21
CA THR A 133 12.82 -10.65 -24.04
C THR A 133 12.54 -9.59 -22.99
N LEU A 134 13.55 -9.20 -22.20
CA LEU A 134 13.45 -8.08 -21.27
C LEU A 134 13.51 -6.74 -22.03
N ASP A 135 12.55 -6.49 -22.91
CA ASP A 135 12.49 -5.31 -23.77
C ASP A 135 12.12 -4.03 -22.99
N GLY A 136 12.24 -2.87 -23.65
CA GLY A 136 12.01 -1.57 -23.04
C GLY A 136 10.66 -1.44 -22.32
N PRO A 137 9.52 -1.77 -22.97
CA PRO A 137 8.22 -1.76 -22.33
C PRO A 137 8.13 -2.69 -21.11
N THR A 138 8.73 -3.89 -21.17
CA THR A 138 8.76 -4.82 -20.05
C THR A 138 9.55 -4.25 -18.87
N VAL A 139 10.73 -3.68 -19.12
CA VAL A 139 11.54 -3.01 -18.09
C VAL A 139 10.79 -1.82 -17.47
N SER A 140 10.15 -0.99 -18.30
CA SER A 140 9.36 0.15 -17.81
C SER A 140 8.22 -0.30 -16.90
N GLN A 141 7.49 -1.36 -17.27
CA GLN A 141 6.41 -1.90 -16.45
C GLN A 141 6.92 -2.54 -15.15
N MET A 142 8.00 -3.32 -15.21
CA MET A 142 8.57 -3.96 -14.02
C MET A 142 9.15 -2.96 -13.01
N ALA A 143 9.59 -1.80 -13.49
CA ALA A 143 10.11 -0.71 -12.66
C ALA A 143 9.00 0.15 -12.02
N MET A 144 7.73 -0.10 -12.32
CA MET A 144 6.63 0.65 -11.72
C MET A 144 6.43 0.25 -10.25
N PRO A 145 6.20 1.22 -9.35
CA PRO A 145 5.76 0.95 -7.98
C PRO A 145 4.47 0.15 -7.98
N ARG A 146 4.36 -0.83 -7.08
CA ARG A 146 3.28 -1.81 -7.13
C ARG A 146 2.91 -2.41 -5.78
N CYS A 147 1.79 -3.14 -5.75
CA CYS A 147 1.47 -4.08 -4.69
C CYS A 147 2.47 -5.25 -4.67
N GLY A 148 2.80 -5.71 -3.46
CA GLY A 148 3.70 -6.82 -3.17
C GLY A 148 3.07 -8.21 -3.27
N CYS A 149 1.74 -8.30 -3.42
CA CYS A 149 1.04 -9.56 -3.61
C CYS A 149 1.38 -10.19 -4.98
N PRO A 150 1.41 -11.54 -5.09
CA PRO A 150 1.65 -12.20 -6.38
C PRO A 150 0.54 -11.91 -7.41
N ASP A 151 0.93 -11.70 -8.67
CA ASP A 151 -0.04 -11.54 -9.78
C ASP A 151 -0.72 -12.86 -10.13
N LYS A 152 0.05 -13.94 -10.05
CA LYS A 152 -0.37 -15.31 -10.34
C LYS A 152 0.19 -16.20 -9.24
N VAL A 153 -0.37 -17.38 -9.05
CA VAL A 153 0.32 -18.42 -8.30
C VAL A 153 0.34 -19.67 -9.17
N THR A 154 1.54 -20.18 -9.43
CA THR A 154 1.81 -21.33 -10.31
C THR A 154 1.23 -22.64 -9.76
N HIS A 155 -0.08 -22.85 -9.88
CA HIS A 155 -0.70 -24.16 -9.74
C HIS A 155 -1.78 -24.36 -10.79
N LYS A 156 -1.41 -25.17 -11.80
CA LYS A 156 -2.18 -25.72 -12.92
C LYS A 156 -2.18 -24.86 -14.19
N HIS A 157 -1.55 -25.40 -15.23
CA HIS A 157 -2.08 -25.28 -16.58
C HIS A 157 -3.53 -25.74 -16.52
N THR A 158 -4.48 -24.81 -16.57
CA THR A 158 -5.88 -25.16 -16.76
C THR A 158 -6.10 -25.39 -18.26
N ASP A 159 -6.72 -26.51 -18.56
CA ASP A 159 -7.03 -26.95 -19.92
C ASP A 159 -7.72 -25.85 -20.72
N HIS A 160 -7.20 -25.59 -21.92
CA HIS A 160 -7.92 -24.90 -22.97
C HIS A 160 -9.17 -25.71 -23.30
N ASN A 161 -10.34 -25.29 -22.79
CA ASN A 161 -11.64 -25.39 -23.46
C ASN A 161 -12.77 -24.93 -22.54
N SER A 162 -12.98 -23.63 -22.44
CA SER A 162 -14.30 -23.08 -22.18
C SER A 162 -14.44 -21.79 -22.98
N LEU A 163 -15.57 -21.59 -23.65
CA LEU A 163 -15.88 -20.34 -24.34
C LEU A 163 -15.92 -19.22 -23.30
N HIS A 164 -14.85 -18.43 -23.23
CA HIS A 164 -14.62 -17.43 -22.18
C HIS A 164 -15.49 -16.19 -22.43
N THR A 165 -16.53 -15.99 -21.63
CA THR A 165 -16.77 -14.65 -21.09
C THR A 165 -15.52 -14.31 -20.27
N VAL A 166 -14.72 -13.37 -20.76
CA VAL A 166 -13.50 -12.93 -20.08
C VAL A 166 -13.93 -12.12 -18.85
N SER A 167 -14.19 -12.78 -17.73
CA SER A 167 -14.18 -12.09 -16.44
C SER A 167 -12.77 -11.52 -16.26
N HIS A 168 -12.66 -10.20 -16.07
CA HIS A 168 -11.37 -9.51 -16.00
C HIS A 168 -10.81 -9.47 -14.56
N TYR A 169 -11.68 -9.63 -13.57
CA TYR A 169 -11.34 -9.89 -12.18
C TYR A 169 -10.72 -11.27 -12.02
N GLN A 170 -9.84 -11.40 -11.04
CA GLN A 170 -9.19 -12.66 -10.70
C GLN A 170 -9.38 -12.99 -9.23
N PHE A 171 -9.26 -14.27 -8.90
CA PHE A 171 -9.28 -14.75 -7.53
C PHE A 171 -7.94 -15.36 -7.16
N LEU A 172 -7.59 -15.23 -5.89
CA LEU A 172 -6.41 -15.90 -5.34
C LEU A 172 -6.62 -17.43 -5.35
N PRO A 173 -5.55 -18.23 -5.41
CA PRO A 173 -5.66 -19.69 -5.45
C PRO A 173 -6.40 -20.25 -4.24
N GLY A 174 -7.28 -21.22 -4.49
CA GLY A 174 -8.15 -21.75 -3.44
C GLY A 174 -9.31 -20.83 -3.08
N THR A 175 -9.46 -19.68 -3.77
CA THR A 175 -10.54 -18.71 -3.60
C THR A 175 -10.80 -18.37 -2.13
N PRO A 176 -9.76 -17.93 -1.38
CA PRO A 176 -9.88 -17.64 0.04
C PRO A 176 -10.94 -16.57 0.25
N LYS A 177 -11.88 -16.83 1.15
CA LYS A 177 -12.94 -15.90 1.47
C LYS A 177 -13.35 -16.00 2.93
N TRP A 178 -13.80 -14.88 3.47
CA TRP A 178 -14.50 -14.86 4.76
C TRP A 178 -15.82 -15.64 4.66
N ASN A 179 -16.17 -16.35 5.73
CA ASN A 179 -17.45 -17.05 5.86
C ASN A 179 -18.56 -16.17 6.45
N ARG A 180 -18.27 -14.87 6.66
CA ARG A 180 -19.18 -13.85 7.20
C ARG A 180 -18.86 -12.49 6.58
N GLY A 181 -19.86 -11.60 6.55
CA GLY A 181 -19.73 -10.23 6.06
C GLY A 181 -19.47 -9.17 7.13
N GLN A 182 -19.75 -9.47 8.40
CA GLN A 182 -19.42 -8.56 9.51
C GLN A 182 -17.96 -8.76 9.87
N LEU A 183 -17.10 -7.78 9.60
CA LEU A 183 -15.66 -7.85 9.87
C LEU A 183 -15.21 -6.65 10.70
N THR A 184 -14.21 -6.86 11.55
CA THR A 184 -13.60 -5.80 12.34
C THR A 184 -12.24 -5.43 11.80
N TYR A 185 -11.85 -4.14 11.90
CA TYR A 185 -10.50 -3.70 11.54
C TYR A 185 -9.83 -2.90 12.64
N GLY A 186 -8.50 -2.94 12.68
CA GLY A 186 -7.69 -2.23 13.66
C GLY A 186 -6.42 -1.66 13.04
N PHE A 187 -5.93 -0.58 13.62
CA PHE A 187 -4.68 0.06 13.23
C PHE A 187 -3.55 -0.32 14.18
N GLY A 188 -2.39 -0.67 13.64
CA GLY A 188 -1.20 -0.99 14.43
C GLY A 188 -0.72 0.21 15.25
N PRO A 189 0.09 -0.02 16.31
CA PRO A 189 0.50 1.03 17.25
C PRO A 189 1.17 2.25 16.62
N SER A 190 1.89 2.06 15.52
CA SER A 190 2.62 3.12 14.80
C SER A 190 1.89 3.66 13.58
N PHE A 191 0.62 3.30 13.38
CA PHE A 191 -0.15 3.78 12.24
C PHE A 191 -0.38 5.31 12.33
N PRO A 192 -0.01 6.10 11.31
CA PRO A 192 -0.19 7.55 11.35
C PRO A 192 -1.67 7.94 11.41
N THR A 193 -2.08 8.58 12.51
CA THR A 193 -3.49 8.93 12.76
C THR A 193 -4.12 9.78 11.67
N GLN A 194 -3.33 10.65 11.03
CA GLN A 194 -3.76 11.49 9.90
C GLN A 194 -4.26 10.69 8.69
N PHE A 195 -3.83 9.43 8.54
CA PHE A 195 -4.20 8.55 7.43
C PHE A 195 -5.39 7.64 7.74
N MET A 196 -5.78 7.52 9.02
CA MET A 196 -6.90 6.65 9.41
C MET A 196 -8.21 7.00 8.68
N PRO A 197 -8.60 8.28 8.51
CA PRO A 197 -9.82 8.62 7.78
C PRO A 197 -9.84 8.14 6.33
N ALA A 198 -8.68 8.02 5.66
CA ALA A 198 -8.59 7.50 4.30
C ALA A 198 -8.90 6.00 4.26
N VAL A 199 -8.33 5.23 5.20
CA VAL A 199 -8.61 3.79 5.31
C VAL A 199 -10.06 3.53 5.73
N ASP A 200 -10.62 4.34 6.63
CA ASP A 200 -12.04 4.24 7.01
C ASP A 200 -12.95 4.44 5.78
N ARG A 201 -12.64 5.40 4.90
CA ARG A 201 -13.38 5.62 3.63
C ARG A 201 -13.23 4.44 2.67
N ALA A 202 -12.04 3.84 2.58
CA ALA A 202 -11.82 2.67 1.74
C ALA A 202 -12.69 1.48 2.17
N PHE A 203 -12.77 1.20 3.48
CA PHE A 203 -13.73 0.21 4.01
C PHE A 203 -15.18 0.57 3.68
N GLY A 204 -15.56 1.84 3.82
CA GLY A 204 -16.91 2.31 3.46
C GLY A 204 -17.27 2.11 1.99
N LYS A 205 -16.31 2.30 1.08
CA LYS A 205 -16.46 2.05 -0.36
C LYS A 205 -16.69 0.56 -0.64
N TRP A 206 -15.92 -0.33 -0.03
CA TRP A 206 -16.14 -1.77 -0.17
C TRP A 206 -17.47 -2.24 0.44
N ALA A 207 -17.87 -1.70 1.59
CA ALA A 207 -19.19 -1.98 2.16
C ALA A 207 -20.32 -1.57 1.21
N THR A 208 -20.20 -0.38 0.59
CA THR A 208 -21.16 0.13 -0.39
C THR A 208 -21.19 -0.74 -1.65
N ALA A 209 -20.02 -1.08 -2.20
CA ALA A 209 -19.88 -1.93 -3.38
C ALA A 209 -20.49 -3.32 -3.16
N SER A 210 -20.39 -3.86 -1.95
CA SER A 210 -20.97 -5.16 -1.59
C SER A 210 -22.49 -5.15 -1.34
N SER A 211 -23.19 -4.06 -1.69
CA SER A 211 -24.63 -3.90 -1.44
C SER A 211 -25.05 -4.19 0.02
N GLY A 212 -24.16 -3.91 0.98
CA GLY A 212 -24.39 -4.14 2.41
C GLY A 212 -24.11 -5.57 2.92
N TYR A 213 -23.60 -6.49 2.08
CA TYR A 213 -23.12 -7.79 2.55
C TYR A 213 -21.98 -7.63 3.54
N PHE A 214 -20.99 -6.78 3.22
CA PHE A 214 -19.93 -6.43 4.14
C PHE A 214 -20.28 -5.24 5.02
N THR A 215 -20.01 -5.39 6.31
CA THR A 215 -20.01 -4.28 7.27
C THR A 215 -18.68 -4.28 8.01
N PHE A 216 -18.04 -3.13 8.07
CA PHE A 216 -16.75 -2.96 8.74
C PHE A 216 -16.89 -2.06 9.97
N SER A 217 -16.34 -2.50 11.10
CA SER A 217 -16.29 -1.69 12.32
C SER A 217 -14.91 -1.73 12.96
N ARG A 218 -14.51 -0.65 13.65
CA ARG A 218 -13.26 -0.66 14.39
C ARG A 218 -13.32 -1.65 15.55
N ALA A 219 -12.29 -2.48 15.67
CA ALA A 219 -12.10 -3.37 16.82
C ALA A 219 -11.70 -2.57 18.08
N GLY A 220 -11.90 -3.18 19.25
CA GLY A 220 -11.43 -2.61 20.52
C GLY A 220 -9.91 -2.64 20.70
N SER A 221 -9.22 -3.52 19.97
CA SER A 221 -7.76 -3.59 19.90
C SER A 221 -7.30 -4.06 18.51
N TYR A 222 -6.06 -3.75 18.16
CA TYR A 222 -5.44 -4.19 16.91
C TYR A 222 -5.33 -5.72 16.83
N GLU A 223 -4.90 -6.35 17.93
CA GLU A 223 -4.66 -7.79 18.02
C GLU A 223 -5.95 -8.60 17.88
N GLY A 224 -7.07 -8.05 18.35
CA GLY A 224 -8.38 -8.67 18.28
C GLY A 224 -9.15 -8.40 16.98
N ALA A 225 -8.59 -7.62 16.05
CA ALA A 225 -9.24 -7.30 14.79
C ALA A 225 -9.13 -8.45 13.78
N ASP A 226 -10.18 -8.63 12.98
CA ASP A 226 -10.15 -9.54 11.83
C ASP A 226 -9.14 -9.04 10.78
N LEU A 227 -9.19 -7.73 10.51
CA LEU A 227 -8.37 -7.04 9.53
C LEU A 227 -7.38 -6.12 10.25
N LYS A 228 -6.09 -6.31 10.00
CA LYS A 228 -5.01 -5.66 10.75
C LYS A 228 -4.19 -4.80 9.81
N ILE A 229 -4.23 -3.48 10.01
CA ILE A 229 -3.60 -2.51 9.13
C ILE A 229 -2.43 -1.83 9.85
N SER A 230 -1.24 -1.88 9.27
CA SER A 230 -0.07 -1.20 9.84
C SER A 230 0.81 -0.54 8.78
N PHE A 231 1.73 0.30 9.25
CA PHE A 231 2.83 0.87 8.47
C PHE A 231 4.10 0.19 8.98
N GLU A 232 4.81 -0.52 8.10
CA GLU A 232 6.01 -1.29 8.46
C GLU A 232 7.21 -0.81 7.65
N ARG A 233 8.43 -1.21 8.04
CA ARG A 233 9.68 -0.91 7.30
C ARG A 233 10.56 -2.15 7.29
N GLY A 234 11.32 -2.33 6.21
CA GLY A 234 12.34 -3.38 6.16
C GLY A 234 11.74 -4.76 6.44
N ASP A 235 12.52 -5.61 7.12
CA ASP A 235 12.01 -6.84 7.72
C ASP A 235 11.12 -6.53 8.93
N HIS A 236 9.87 -6.97 8.84
CA HIS A 236 8.82 -6.79 9.83
C HIS A 236 8.17 -8.11 10.24
N GLY A 237 8.91 -9.22 10.11
CA GLY A 237 8.60 -10.50 10.76
C GLY A 237 7.55 -11.38 10.07
N ASP A 238 7.11 -11.02 8.87
CA ASP A 238 6.15 -11.79 8.07
C ASP A 238 6.77 -12.54 6.88
N GLY A 239 8.08 -12.40 6.67
CA GLY A 239 8.83 -13.02 5.58
C GLY A 239 8.78 -12.26 4.25
N TYR A 240 8.10 -11.11 4.19
CA TYR A 240 8.00 -10.26 2.99
C TYR A 240 8.56 -8.86 3.28
N PRO A 241 9.88 -8.71 3.51
CA PRO A 241 10.45 -7.43 3.86
C PRO A 241 10.19 -6.36 2.77
N PHE A 242 10.01 -5.12 3.21
CA PHE A 242 10.09 -3.96 2.33
C PHE A 242 11.56 -3.60 2.06
N ASN A 243 11.86 -3.21 0.83
CA ASN A 243 13.22 -2.90 0.39
C ASN A 243 13.50 -1.38 0.35
N GLY A 244 12.64 -0.60 0.98
CA GLY A 244 12.63 0.86 0.94
C GLY A 244 11.87 1.41 -0.27
N SER A 245 11.88 2.75 -0.37
CA SER A 245 11.04 3.49 -1.31
C SER A 245 11.22 3.11 -2.79
N GLY A 246 10.11 2.97 -3.52
CA GLY A 246 10.03 2.91 -4.97
C GLY A 246 9.88 1.51 -5.57
N GLU A 247 9.60 0.48 -4.77
CA GLU A 247 9.37 -0.89 -5.28
C GLU A 247 7.98 -1.42 -4.90
N VAL A 248 7.84 -1.91 -3.67
CA VAL A 248 6.60 -2.49 -3.15
C VAL A 248 6.02 -1.50 -2.17
N LEU A 249 4.89 -0.93 -2.56
CA LEU A 249 4.24 0.12 -1.79
C LEU A 249 3.52 -0.44 -0.57
N ALA A 250 2.97 -1.64 -0.71
CA ALA A 250 2.23 -2.33 0.33
C ALA A 250 2.04 -3.80 -0.03
N HIS A 251 1.58 -4.61 0.93
CA HIS A 251 1.09 -5.96 0.67
C HIS A 251 -0.01 -6.37 1.65
N ALA A 252 -0.79 -7.37 1.26
CA ALA A 252 -1.87 -7.94 2.05
C ALA A 252 -1.82 -9.46 2.11
N PHE A 253 -2.43 -10.00 3.16
CA PHE A 253 -2.60 -11.42 3.40
C PHE A 253 -4.08 -11.76 3.31
N PRO A 254 -4.47 -12.66 2.39
CA PRO A 254 -5.87 -12.95 2.12
C PRO A 254 -6.57 -13.63 3.30
N PRO A 255 -7.91 -13.78 3.25
CA PRO A 255 -8.65 -14.48 4.27
C PRO A 255 -8.06 -15.87 4.58
N PRO A 256 -7.99 -16.28 5.86
CA PRO A 256 -8.46 -15.57 7.06
C PRO A 256 -7.37 -14.78 7.80
N ASP A 257 -6.19 -14.54 7.20
CA ASP A 257 -5.08 -13.84 7.89
C ASP A 257 -5.45 -12.37 8.18
N GLY A 258 -5.84 -11.64 7.13
CA GLY A 258 -6.42 -10.31 7.28
C GLY A 258 -5.40 -9.19 7.53
N ARG A 259 -4.10 -9.46 7.51
CA ARG A 259 -3.07 -8.42 7.63
C ARG A 259 -2.84 -7.66 6.33
N PHE A 260 -2.58 -6.37 6.45
CA PHE A 260 -2.25 -5.45 5.37
C PHE A 260 -1.24 -4.42 5.88
N HIS A 261 -0.10 -4.31 5.20
CA HIS A 261 0.99 -3.43 5.60
C HIS A 261 1.32 -2.44 4.49
N TYR A 262 1.39 -1.15 4.83
CA TYR A 262 2.02 -0.13 4.00
C TYR A 262 3.54 -0.12 4.21
N ASP A 263 4.32 0.12 3.16
CA ASP A 263 5.73 0.48 3.31
C ASP A 263 5.84 1.93 3.81
N ALA A 264 6.30 2.10 5.05
CA ALA A 264 6.44 3.41 5.66
C ALA A 264 7.60 4.24 5.10
N ASP A 265 8.49 3.67 4.26
CA ASP A 265 9.53 4.40 3.55
C ASP A 265 9.00 5.22 2.35
N GLU A 266 7.74 5.02 1.94
CA GLU A 266 7.14 5.77 0.84
C GLU A 266 6.62 7.15 1.25
N ASN A 267 6.48 8.03 0.25
CA ASN A 267 5.89 9.35 0.43
C ASN A 267 4.36 9.27 0.35
N TRP A 268 3.71 9.13 1.50
CA TRP A 268 2.26 8.98 1.60
C TRP A 268 1.53 10.32 1.78
N VAL A 269 0.43 10.47 1.06
CA VAL A 269 -0.50 11.60 1.16
C VAL A 269 -1.94 11.11 1.09
N ILE A 270 -2.89 12.01 1.35
CA ILE A 270 -4.28 11.80 0.97
C ILE A 270 -4.55 12.69 -0.25
N GLY A 271 -4.95 12.07 -1.37
CA GLY A 271 -5.24 12.73 -2.63
C GLY A 271 -4.10 12.71 -3.65
N ALA A 272 -4.36 13.31 -4.82
CA ALA A 272 -3.45 13.34 -5.96
C ALA A 272 -2.36 14.41 -5.78
N VAL A 273 -1.20 14.02 -5.24
CA VAL A 273 -0.02 14.91 -5.11
C VAL A 273 1.17 14.31 -5.84
N GLN A 274 1.73 15.07 -6.79
CA GLN A 274 2.86 14.62 -7.61
C GLN A 274 4.05 14.16 -6.75
N GLY A 275 4.60 12.98 -7.06
CA GLY A 275 5.72 12.40 -6.32
C GLY A 275 5.33 11.79 -4.96
N ALA A 276 4.04 11.60 -4.71
CA ALA A 276 3.51 10.93 -3.52
C ALA A 276 2.42 9.90 -3.91
N PHE A 277 2.17 8.93 -3.04
CA PHE A 277 1.14 7.91 -3.22
C PHE A 277 -0.07 8.20 -2.32
N ASP A 278 -1.26 8.05 -2.89
CA ASP A 278 -2.51 8.24 -2.17
C ASP A 278 -2.81 7.01 -1.29
N VAL A 279 -2.94 7.27 0.02
CA VAL A 279 -3.27 6.24 1.01
C VAL A 279 -4.61 5.58 0.72
N GLU A 280 -5.63 6.34 0.30
CA GLU A 280 -6.97 5.77 0.09
C GLU A 280 -7.00 4.80 -1.09
N SER A 281 -6.33 5.14 -2.17
CA SER A 281 -6.22 4.30 -3.37
C SER A 281 -5.55 2.96 -3.04
N LEU A 282 -4.46 2.97 -2.29
CA LEU A 282 -3.80 1.72 -1.88
C LEU A 282 -4.60 0.96 -0.83
N ALA A 283 -5.24 1.65 0.13
CA ALA A 283 -6.17 1.00 1.04
C ALA A 283 -7.26 0.25 0.27
N LEU A 284 -7.85 0.85 -0.76
CA LEU A 284 -8.88 0.21 -1.56
C LEU A 284 -8.38 -1.06 -2.25
N HIS A 285 -7.22 -1.01 -2.88
CA HIS A 285 -6.61 -2.17 -3.53
C HIS A 285 -6.40 -3.32 -2.54
N GLU A 286 -5.77 -3.00 -1.43
CA GLU A 286 -5.26 -4.01 -0.51
C GLU A 286 -6.40 -4.59 0.34
N ILE A 287 -7.42 -3.80 0.66
CA ILE A 287 -8.68 -4.34 1.20
C ILE A 287 -9.34 -5.31 0.21
N GLY A 288 -9.21 -5.11 -1.11
CA GLY A 288 -9.67 -6.10 -2.09
C GLY A 288 -9.01 -7.47 -1.90
N HIS A 289 -7.69 -7.50 -1.63
CA HIS A 289 -6.99 -8.73 -1.23
C HIS A 289 -7.46 -9.28 0.12
N LEU A 290 -7.71 -8.41 1.10
CA LEU A 290 -8.30 -8.82 2.39
C LEU A 290 -9.70 -9.43 2.23
N LEU A 291 -10.38 -9.17 1.11
CA LEU A 291 -11.67 -9.77 0.74
C LEU A 291 -11.51 -10.95 -0.24
N GLY A 292 -10.29 -11.34 -0.61
CA GLY A 292 -10.00 -12.51 -1.43
C GLY A 292 -9.87 -12.28 -2.93
N LEU A 293 -9.94 -11.02 -3.39
CA LEU A 293 -9.69 -10.68 -4.79
C LEU A 293 -8.19 -10.79 -5.12
N GLY A 294 -7.90 -11.24 -6.35
CA GLY A 294 -6.56 -11.20 -6.94
C GLY A 294 -6.36 -9.95 -7.80
N HIS A 295 -5.16 -9.80 -8.37
CA HIS A 295 -4.90 -8.68 -9.26
C HIS A 295 -5.73 -8.77 -10.55
N SER A 296 -6.32 -7.64 -10.95
CA SER A 296 -6.99 -7.50 -12.24
C SER A 296 -5.97 -7.32 -13.35
N GLN A 297 -6.33 -7.75 -14.56
CA GLN A 297 -5.58 -7.42 -15.77
C GLN A 297 -6.02 -6.09 -16.40
N PHE A 298 -7.01 -5.39 -15.84
CA PHE A 298 -7.48 -4.13 -16.40
C PHE A 298 -6.83 -2.95 -15.68
N GLN A 299 -6.09 -2.12 -16.41
CA GLN A 299 -5.32 -1.02 -15.82
C GLN A 299 -6.19 -0.02 -15.06
N ASP A 300 -7.46 0.13 -15.41
CA ASP A 300 -8.39 1.05 -14.70
C ASP A 300 -9.00 0.43 -13.42
N ALA A 301 -8.93 -0.89 -13.23
CA ALA A 301 -9.49 -1.57 -12.06
C ALA A 301 -8.64 -1.33 -10.82
N ILE A 302 -9.23 -1.10 -9.64
CA ILE A 302 -8.43 -0.83 -8.43
C ILE A 302 -7.47 -1.98 -8.15
N MET A 303 -7.86 -3.22 -8.48
CA MET A 303 -7.03 -4.41 -8.32
C MET A 303 -5.90 -4.55 -9.35
N TRP A 304 -5.70 -3.59 -10.26
CA TRP A 304 -4.46 -3.53 -11.04
C TRP A 304 -3.26 -3.30 -10.11
N SER A 305 -2.18 -4.07 -10.31
CA SER A 305 -1.10 -4.17 -9.34
C SER A 305 -0.18 -2.95 -9.25
N THR A 306 -0.08 -2.11 -10.30
CA THR A 306 0.86 -0.98 -10.33
C THR A 306 0.19 0.36 -10.08
N PHE A 307 0.94 1.29 -9.47
CA PHE A 307 0.45 2.60 -9.08
C PHE A 307 1.39 3.72 -9.54
N ASP A 308 0.81 4.72 -10.21
CA ASP A 308 1.49 5.97 -10.50
C ASP A 308 1.50 6.88 -9.26
N SER A 309 2.57 7.63 -9.06
CA SER A 309 2.57 8.71 -8.06
C SER A 309 1.71 9.88 -8.54
N GLY A 310 1.02 10.56 -7.62
CA GLY A 310 0.25 11.75 -7.91
C GLY A 310 -1.09 11.53 -8.59
N VAL A 311 -1.60 10.30 -8.57
CA VAL A 311 -2.95 9.96 -9.01
C VAL A 311 -3.75 9.35 -7.87
N THR A 312 -5.08 9.37 -8.01
CA THR A 312 -6.02 8.65 -7.15
C THR A 312 -6.84 7.69 -7.98
N LYS A 313 -7.28 6.59 -7.38
CA LYS A 313 -8.07 5.56 -8.04
C LYS A 313 -9.25 5.12 -7.18
N GLY A 314 -10.30 4.64 -7.83
CA GLY A 314 -11.52 4.16 -7.17
C GLY A 314 -11.89 2.76 -7.65
N LEU A 315 -12.95 2.20 -7.05
CA LEU A 315 -13.51 0.93 -7.50
C LEU A 315 -14.05 1.07 -8.92
N SER A 316 -13.74 0.09 -9.76
CA SER A 316 -14.28 -0.08 -11.10
C SER A 316 -15.38 -1.14 -11.11
N PRO A 317 -16.16 -1.24 -12.20
CA PRO A 317 -17.10 -2.34 -12.37
C PRO A 317 -16.45 -3.73 -12.34
N ASP A 318 -15.17 -3.86 -12.70
CA ASP A 318 -14.46 -5.14 -12.63
C ASP A 318 -14.29 -5.61 -11.19
N ASP A 319 -13.90 -4.69 -10.31
CA ASP A 319 -13.67 -4.95 -8.89
C ASP A 319 -14.98 -5.35 -8.17
N ILE A 320 -16.08 -4.65 -8.51
CA ILE A 320 -17.41 -4.92 -7.95
C ILE A 320 -17.91 -6.30 -8.41
N GLN A 321 -17.85 -6.59 -9.71
CA GLN A 321 -18.27 -7.89 -10.24
C GLN A 321 -17.44 -9.05 -9.69
N GLY A 322 -16.15 -8.82 -9.44
CA GLY A 322 -15.27 -9.81 -8.79
C GLY A 322 -15.75 -10.12 -7.38
N LEU A 323 -16.05 -9.08 -6.58
CA LEU A 323 -16.59 -9.25 -5.24
C LEU A 323 -17.95 -9.97 -5.26
N ASP A 324 -18.85 -9.53 -6.15
CA ASP A 324 -20.18 -10.10 -6.31
C ASP A 324 -20.11 -11.60 -6.64
N THR A 325 -19.22 -11.95 -7.56
CA THR A 325 -19.00 -13.35 -7.96
C THR A 325 -18.41 -14.19 -6.82
N LEU A 326 -17.45 -13.66 -6.06
CA LEU A 326 -16.78 -14.41 -4.98
C LEU A 326 -17.73 -14.73 -3.81
N TYR A 327 -18.61 -13.78 -3.50
CA TYR A 327 -19.52 -13.85 -2.36
C TYR A 327 -20.96 -14.24 -2.70
N GLY A 328 -21.31 -14.25 -3.99
CA GLY A 328 -22.66 -14.60 -4.47
C GLY A 328 -23.70 -13.58 -4.08
N ILE A 329 -23.35 -12.29 -4.18
CA ILE A 329 -24.21 -11.15 -3.82
C ILE A 329 -24.74 -10.43 -5.05
#